data_AF-A0A948FBH4-F1
#
_entry.id   AF-A0A948FBH4-F1
#
_cell.length_a   1.000
_cell.length_b   1.000
_cell.length_c   1.000
_cell.angle_alpha   90.00
_cell.angle_beta   90.00
_cell.angle_gamma   90.00
#
_symmetry.space_group_name_H-M   'P 1'
#
loop_
_entity.id
_entity.type
_entity.pdbx_description
1 polymer ?
#
loop_
_entity_poly.entity_id
_entity_poly.type
_entity_poly.pdbx_seq_one_letter_code
_entity_poly.pdbx_strand_id
1 'polypeptide(L)'
;MKEHIQTIREDLKIIGELHARFPLKKNEDSCGPLLYTCIAPSELVEDLKIFVRQYFGPPYKEAGEGVFFKNLFDKFARAVGGMGKDQTYFRKEISSDLVLCCAFWPWSGNSGKTSVRFELLVGKPVESEALAAALTGSFPGS
;
A
#
# COMPACT_ATOMS: atom_id res chain seq x y z
N MET A 1 -3.31 11.71 17.70
CA MET A 1 -2.08 11.58 16.86
C MET A 1 -1.05 10.62 17.44
N LYS A 2 -0.52 10.81 18.67
CA LYS A 2 0.48 9.87 19.24
C LYS A 2 0.00 8.41 19.34
N GLU A 3 -1.26 8.19 19.70
CA GLU A 3 -1.86 6.84 19.76
C GLU A 3 -1.95 6.20 18.38
N HIS A 4 -2.40 6.94 17.35
CA HIS A 4 -2.44 6.44 15.98
C HIS A 4 -1.05 6.10 15.43
N ILE A 5 0.01 6.85 15.81
CA ILE A 5 1.38 6.53 15.41
C ILE A 5 1.79 5.14 15.90
N GLN A 6 1.43 4.76 17.12
CA GLN A 6 1.75 3.44 17.65
C GLN A 6 1.00 2.34 16.91
N THR A 7 -0.30 2.52 16.65
CA THR A 7 -1.10 1.58 15.85
C THR A 7 -0.54 1.44 14.43
N ILE A 8 -0.19 2.54 13.78
CA ILE A 8 0.42 2.52 12.44
C ILE A 8 1.75 1.75 12.48
N ARG A 9 2.61 1.99 13.49
CA ARG A 9 3.88 1.27 13.63
C ARG A 9 3.69 -0.23 13.80
N GLU A 10 2.69 -0.64 14.56
CA GLU A 10 2.35 -2.05 14.74
C GLU A 10 1.88 -2.68 13.43
N ASP A 11 1.01 -1.99 12.69
CA ASP A 11 0.55 -2.45 11.37
C ASP A 11 1.69 -2.51 10.34
N LEU A 12 2.63 -1.57 10.39
CA LEU A 12 3.78 -1.53 9.49
C LEU A 12 4.84 -2.59 9.80
N LYS A 13 4.76 -3.33 10.92
CA LYS A 13 5.61 -4.52 11.15
C LYS A 13 5.48 -5.55 10.03
N ILE A 14 4.34 -5.57 9.33
CA ILE A 14 4.12 -6.37 8.13
C ILE A 14 5.25 -6.20 7.09
N ILE A 15 5.82 -5.00 6.95
CA ILE A 15 6.90 -4.73 5.99
C ILE A 15 8.17 -5.53 6.33
N GLY A 16 8.51 -5.62 7.62
CA GLY A 16 9.63 -6.42 8.08
C GLY A 16 9.40 -7.92 7.84
N GLU A 17 8.20 -8.40 8.12
CA GLU A 17 7.82 -9.79 7.86
C GLU A 17 7.79 -10.13 6.36
N LEU A 18 7.32 -9.19 5.53
CA LEU A 18 7.34 -9.32 4.07
C LEU A 18 8.76 -9.53 3.56
N HIS A 19 9.71 -8.72 4.01
CA HIS A 19 11.12 -8.86 3.62
C HIS A 19 11.77 -10.15 4.13
N ALA A 20 11.36 -10.65 5.30
CA ALA A 20 11.89 -11.89 5.84
C ALA A 20 11.38 -13.13 5.08
N ARG A 21 10.15 -13.07 4.54
CA ARG A 21 9.48 -14.21 3.90
C ARG A 21 9.59 -14.22 2.38
N PHE A 22 9.70 -13.05 1.75
CA PHE A 22 9.66 -12.90 0.30
C PHE A 22 10.92 -12.21 -0.23
N PRO A 23 11.43 -12.61 -1.41
CA PRO A 23 12.60 -12.00 -2.05
C PRO A 23 12.24 -10.64 -2.70
N LEU A 24 11.85 -9.67 -1.87
CA LEU A 24 11.45 -8.33 -2.29
C LEU A 24 12.66 -7.44 -2.54
N LYS A 25 12.67 -6.73 -3.67
CA LYS A 25 13.73 -5.76 -4.01
C LYS A 25 13.26 -4.35 -3.73
N LYS A 26 14.15 -3.47 -3.27
CA LYS A 26 13.84 -2.04 -3.14
C LYS A 26 13.44 -1.48 -4.51
N ASN A 27 12.43 -0.62 -4.54
CA ASN A 27 12.10 0.15 -5.74
C ASN A 27 12.84 1.49 -5.68
N GLU A 28 13.90 1.65 -6.46
CA GLU A 28 14.74 2.85 -6.48
C GLU A 28 14.00 4.07 -7.07
N ASP A 29 12.98 3.84 -7.89
CA ASP A 29 12.14 4.88 -8.49
C ASP A 29 10.92 5.23 -7.62
N SER A 30 10.97 4.95 -6.32
CA SER A 30 9.87 5.28 -5.39
C SER A 30 9.79 6.80 -5.18
N CYS A 31 8.98 7.47 -5.97
CA CYS A 31 8.63 8.88 -5.78
C CYS A 31 7.25 9.03 -5.11
N GLY A 32 7.15 9.91 -4.10
CA GLY A 32 5.89 10.27 -3.43
C GLY A 32 5.87 9.97 -1.92
N PRO A 33 4.76 10.27 -1.21
CA PRO A 33 4.61 10.09 0.24
C PRO A 33 4.39 8.61 0.64
N LEU A 34 4.97 7.68 -0.11
CA LEU A 34 4.84 6.25 0.14
C LEU A 34 5.63 5.91 1.41
N LEU A 35 5.02 5.15 2.31
CA LEU A 35 5.69 4.64 3.50
C LEU A 35 6.73 3.59 3.13
N TYR A 36 6.44 2.80 2.09
CA TYR A 36 7.32 1.75 1.61
C TYR A 36 6.93 1.30 0.19
N THR A 37 7.95 1.01 -0.63
CA THR A 37 7.76 0.47 -1.98
C THR A 37 8.80 -0.58 -2.30
N CYS A 38 8.37 -1.73 -2.79
CA CYS A 38 9.26 -2.77 -3.29
C CYS A 38 8.75 -3.39 -4.59
N ILE A 39 9.60 -4.22 -5.19
CA ILE A 39 9.32 -4.97 -6.40
C ILE A 39 9.30 -6.45 -6.04
N ALA A 40 8.19 -7.11 -6.37
CA ALA A 40 8.01 -8.54 -6.28
C ALA A 40 7.97 -9.17 -7.69
N PRO A 41 8.52 -10.39 -7.87
CA PRO A 41 8.18 -11.26 -8.98
C PRO A 41 6.66 -11.50 -9.05
N SER A 42 6.07 -11.44 -10.25
CA SER A 42 4.61 -11.55 -10.39
C SER A 42 4.06 -12.93 -9.99
N GLU A 43 4.88 -13.97 -10.07
CA GLU A 43 4.55 -15.32 -9.57
C GLU A 43 4.32 -15.38 -8.06
N LEU A 44 4.88 -14.45 -7.29
CA LEU A 44 4.70 -14.38 -5.83
C LEU A 44 3.49 -13.53 -5.42
N VAL A 45 2.81 -12.88 -6.36
CA VAL A 45 1.74 -11.92 -6.04
C VAL A 45 0.58 -12.59 -5.31
N GLU A 46 0.18 -13.80 -5.70
CA GLU A 46 -0.93 -14.48 -5.01
C GLU A 46 -0.56 -14.88 -3.57
N ASP A 47 0.68 -15.33 -3.32
CA ASP A 47 1.16 -15.61 -1.97
C ASP A 47 1.24 -14.33 -1.13
N LEU A 48 1.71 -13.23 -1.74
CA LEU A 48 1.72 -11.91 -1.12
C LEU A 48 0.29 -11.43 -0.81
N LYS A 49 -0.69 -11.68 -1.68
CA LYS A 49 -2.10 -11.31 -1.45
C LYS A 49 -2.65 -12.07 -0.25
N ILE A 50 -2.40 -13.38 -0.17
CA ILE A 50 -2.81 -14.21 0.97
C ILE A 50 -2.20 -13.69 2.26
N PHE A 51 -0.91 -13.35 2.25
CA PHE A 51 -0.21 -12.81 3.42
C PHE A 51 -0.77 -11.44 3.82
N VAL A 52 -0.85 -10.48 2.91
CA VAL A 52 -1.36 -9.12 3.18
C VAL A 52 -2.82 -9.15 3.65
N ARG A 53 -3.63 -10.07 3.12
CA ARG A 53 -5.02 -10.28 3.56
C ARG A 53 -5.15 -10.62 5.04
N GLN A 54 -4.14 -11.24 5.65
CA GLN A 54 -4.16 -11.54 7.09
C GLN A 54 -4.08 -10.28 7.96
N TYR A 55 -3.52 -9.19 7.44
CA TYR A 55 -3.31 -7.93 8.17
C TYR A 55 -4.33 -6.86 7.80
N PHE A 56 -4.70 -6.79 6.52
CA PHE A 56 -5.60 -5.77 5.98
C PHE A 56 -7.05 -6.26 5.84
N GLY A 57 -7.28 -7.56 5.95
CA GLY A 57 -8.56 -8.16 5.58
C GLY A 57 -8.71 -8.31 4.06
N PRO A 58 -9.92 -8.56 3.56
CA PRO A 58 -10.15 -8.79 2.14
C PRO A 58 -9.75 -7.56 1.30
N PRO A 59 -9.36 -7.77 0.03
CA PRO A 59 -9.06 -6.67 -0.87
C PRO A 59 -10.28 -5.78 -1.03
N TYR A 60 -10.03 -4.47 -0.99
CA TYR A 60 -11.02 -3.45 -1.30
C TYR A 60 -11.39 -3.47 -2.79
N LYS A 61 -10.41 -3.83 -3.62
CA LYS A 61 -10.55 -3.98 -5.07
C LYS A 61 -9.56 -5.02 -5.58
N GLU A 62 -10.06 -6.01 -6.31
CA GLU A 62 -9.25 -7.08 -6.92
C GLU A 62 -8.77 -6.70 -8.33
N ALA A 63 -7.70 -7.33 -8.80
CA ALA A 63 -7.30 -7.22 -10.20
C ALA A 63 -8.41 -7.72 -11.13
N GLY A 64 -8.68 -6.98 -12.21
CA GLY A 64 -9.76 -7.27 -13.15
C GLY A 64 -11.14 -6.73 -12.75
N GLU A 65 -11.34 -6.28 -11.50
CA GLU A 65 -12.60 -5.67 -11.06
C GLU A 65 -12.80 -4.29 -11.70
N GLY A 66 -14.04 -3.97 -12.07
CA GLY A 66 -14.42 -2.69 -12.65
C GLY A 66 -14.19 -1.52 -11.68
N VAL A 67 -13.52 -0.46 -12.16
CA VAL A 67 -13.10 0.69 -11.35
C VAL A 67 -13.92 1.96 -11.57
N PHE A 68 -14.81 2.01 -12.57
CA PHE A 68 -15.45 3.25 -13.03
C PHE A 68 -16.24 3.97 -11.92
N PHE A 69 -17.18 3.28 -11.28
CA PHE A 69 -18.00 3.89 -10.21
C PHE A 69 -17.18 4.20 -8.95
N LYS A 70 -16.22 3.35 -8.59
CA LYS A 70 -15.34 3.59 -7.44
C LYS A 70 -14.53 4.87 -7.67
N ASN A 71 -13.87 5.02 -8.82
CA ASN A 71 -13.06 6.20 -9.12
C ASN A 71 -13.88 7.51 -9.13
N LEU A 72 -15.16 7.45 -9.49
CA LEU A 72 -16.00 8.64 -9.57
C LEU A 72 -16.56 9.10 -8.21
N PHE A 73 -16.96 8.16 -7.35
CA PHE A 73 -17.73 8.47 -6.13
C PHE A 73 -17.00 8.17 -4.83
N ASP A 74 -15.98 7.31 -4.84
CA ASP A 74 -15.29 6.89 -3.62
C ASP A 74 -14.12 7.81 -3.29
N LYS A 75 -14.11 8.33 -2.05
CA LYS A 75 -13.07 9.24 -1.57
C LYS A 75 -11.70 8.55 -1.53
N PHE A 76 -11.66 7.28 -1.14
CA PHE A 76 -10.43 6.50 -1.10
C PHE A 76 -9.84 6.31 -2.51
N ALA A 77 -10.66 5.90 -3.47
CA ALA A 77 -10.26 5.76 -4.88
C ALA A 77 -9.65 7.06 -5.44
N ARG A 78 -10.20 8.22 -5.08
CA ARG A 78 -9.66 9.52 -5.47
C ARG A 78 -8.37 9.87 -4.74
N ALA A 79 -8.25 9.51 -3.46
CA ALA A 79 -7.06 9.76 -2.65
C ALA A 79 -5.83 8.98 -3.15
N VAL A 80 -6.01 7.77 -3.67
CA VAL A 80 -4.93 6.97 -4.28
C VAL A 80 -4.59 7.37 -5.72
N GLY A 81 -5.15 8.47 -6.23
CA GLY A 81 -4.92 8.96 -7.59
C GLY A 81 -5.71 8.21 -8.68
N GLY A 82 -6.73 7.45 -8.30
CA GLY A 82 -7.53 6.61 -9.18
C GLY A 82 -6.98 5.18 -9.29
N MET A 83 -7.88 4.20 -9.29
CA MET A 83 -7.52 2.79 -9.39
C MET A 83 -7.56 2.33 -10.86
N GLY A 84 -6.51 1.65 -11.29
CA GLY A 84 -6.40 0.96 -12.58
C GLY A 84 -7.01 -0.45 -12.54
N LYS A 85 -7.34 -0.98 -13.72
CA LYS A 85 -8.03 -2.29 -13.87
C LYS A 85 -7.24 -3.46 -13.30
N ASP A 86 -5.93 -3.50 -13.51
CA ASP A 86 -5.10 -4.67 -13.16
C ASP A 86 -4.42 -4.55 -11.78
N GLN A 87 -4.70 -3.47 -11.05
CA GLN A 87 -4.16 -3.24 -9.72
C GLN A 87 -5.03 -3.91 -8.65
N THR A 88 -4.41 -4.39 -7.58
CA THR A 88 -5.14 -4.83 -6.37
C THR A 88 -4.92 -3.82 -5.27
N TYR A 89 -5.99 -3.49 -4.55
CA TYR A 89 -5.93 -2.55 -3.41
C TYR A 89 -6.49 -3.21 -2.15
N PHE A 90 -5.72 -3.10 -1.09
CA PHE A 90 -6.12 -3.38 0.29
C PHE A 90 -6.18 -2.07 1.05
N ARG A 91 -7.15 -1.95 1.96
CA ARG A 91 -7.26 -0.79 2.84
C ARG A 91 -7.56 -1.23 4.26
N LYS A 92 -6.94 -0.58 5.22
CA LYS A 92 -7.19 -0.73 6.65
C LYS A 92 -7.47 0.65 7.24
N GLU A 93 -8.69 0.82 7.75
CA GLU A 93 -9.09 2.06 8.40
C GLU A 93 -8.47 2.10 9.81
N ILE A 94 -7.67 3.14 10.06
CA ILE A 94 -7.05 3.39 11.38
C ILE A 94 -7.92 4.39 12.17
N SER A 95 -8.49 5.38 11.48
CA SER A 95 -9.54 6.28 11.97
C SER A 95 -10.35 6.85 10.81
N SER A 96 -11.37 7.66 11.10
CA SER A 96 -12.24 8.29 10.09
C SER A 96 -11.50 9.10 9.02
N ASP A 97 -10.31 9.60 9.34
CA ASP A 97 -9.51 10.46 8.46
C ASP A 97 -8.15 9.84 8.11
N LEU A 98 -7.94 8.56 8.45
CA LEU A 98 -6.65 7.90 8.32
C LEU A 98 -6.80 6.46 7.85
N VAL A 99 -6.30 6.19 6.64
CA VAL A 99 -6.37 4.87 6.02
C VAL A 99 -4.96 4.42 5.64
N LEU A 100 -4.57 3.23 6.11
CA LEU A 100 -3.39 2.54 5.62
C LEU A 100 -3.79 1.73 4.37
N CYS A 101 -3.04 1.89 3.29
CA CYS A 101 -3.30 1.24 2.02
C CYS A 101 -2.11 0.38 1.62
N CYS A 102 -2.40 -0.78 1.05
CA CYS A 102 -1.43 -1.61 0.35
C CYS A 102 -1.91 -1.87 -1.08
N ALA A 103 -1.11 -1.52 -2.07
CA ALA A 103 -1.45 -1.64 -3.47
C ALA A 103 -0.45 -2.52 -4.22
N PHE A 104 -0.95 -3.46 -5.01
CA PHE A 104 -0.17 -4.26 -5.93
C PHE A 104 -0.37 -3.72 -7.34
N TRP A 105 0.72 -3.26 -7.94
CA TRP A 105 0.72 -2.54 -9.19
C TRP A 105 1.62 -3.25 -10.22
N PRO A 106 1.04 -4.09 -11.08
CA PRO A 106 1.76 -4.76 -12.17
C PRO A 106 2.34 -3.75 -13.16
N TRP A 107 3.56 -4.00 -13.64
CA TRP A 107 4.20 -3.11 -14.61
C TRP A 107 3.66 -3.40 -16.01
N SER A 108 3.03 -2.42 -16.65
CA SER A 108 2.39 -2.58 -17.97
C SER A 108 3.37 -3.01 -19.08
N GLY A 109 4.66 -2.67 -18.95
CA GLY A 109 5.71 -3.08 -19.90
C GLY A 109 6.56 -4.27 -19.46
N ASN A 110 6.33 -4.84 -18.27
CA ASN A 110 7.08 -5.99 -17.77
C ASN A 110 6.17 -6.88 -16.92
N SER A 111 5.55 -7.86 -17.57
CA SER A 111 4.63 -8.82 -16.94
C SER A 111 5.25 -9.69 -15.84
N GLY A 112 6.58 -9.62 -15.66
CA GLY A 112 7.30 -10.34 -14.61
C GLY A 112 7.38 -9.57 -13.29
N LYS A 113 7.05 -8.27 -13.24
CA LYS A 113 7.25 -7.43 -12.06
C LYS A 113 5.98 -6.74 -11.58
N THR A 114 5.80 -6.75 -10.26
CA THR A 114 4.72 -6.03 -9.58
C THR A 114 5.32 -5.16 -8.48
N SER A 115 4.97 -3.88 -8.48
CA SER A 115 5.27 -3.01 -7.34
C SER A 115 4.30 -3.29 -6.21
N VAL A 116 4.83 -3.54 -5.02
CA VAL A 116 4.05 -3.56 -3.77
C VAL A 116 4.28 -2.23 -3.07
N ARG A 117 3.20 -1.50 -2.81
CA ARG A 117 3.25 -0.13 -2.29
C ARG A 117 2.45 -0.04 -1.02
N PHE A 118 3.02 0.59 0.00
CA PHE A 118 2.33 0.94 1.23
C PHE A 118 2.28 2.46 1.33
N GLU A 119 1.08 2.98 1.56
CA GLU A 119 0.84 4.41 1.66
C GLU A 119 -0.15 4.71 2.79
N LEU A 120 -0.01 5.89 3.36
CA LEU A 120 -0.91 6.39 4.39
C LEU A 120 -1.71 7.53 3.78
N LEU A 121 -3.02 7.34 3.70
CA LEU A 121 -3.94 8.35 3.17
C LEU A 121 -4.54 9.09 4.35
N VAL A 122 -4.22 10.38 4.44
CA VAL A 122 -4.78 11.28 5.45
C VAL A 122 -5.78 12.21 4.79
N GLY A 123 -6.94 12.42 5.42
CA GLY A 123 -7.99 13.33 4.93
C GLY A 123 -7.53 14.79 4.75
N LYS A 124 -6.35 15.16 5.28
CA LYS A 124 -5.70 16.46 5.13
C LYS A 124 -4.26 16.30 4.60
N PRO A 125 -3.91 16.88 3.43
CA PRO A 125 -2.60 16.68 2.78
C PRO A 125 -1.38 17.06 3.64
N VAL A 126 -1.46 18.15 4.40
CA VAL A 126 -0.34 18.68 5.20
C VAL A 126 0.06 17.76 6.36
N GLU A 127 -0.88 16.94 6.86
CA GLU A 127 -0.62 15.98 7.94
C GLU A 127 -0.01 14.67 7.39
N SER A 128 -0.23 14.37 6.11
CA SER A 128 0.26 13.15 5.45
C SER A 128 1.77 13.14 5.29
N GLU A 129 2.38 14.24 4.86
CA GLU A 129 3.83 14.34 4.66
C GLU A 129 4.60 14.31 6.00
N ALA A 130 4.12 15.03 7.01
CA ALA A 130 4.74 15.04 8.33
C ALA A 130 4.64 13.66 9.02
N LEU A 131 3.51 12.96 8.85
CA LEU A 131 3.31 11.63 9.40
C LEU A 131 4.12 10.58 8.64
N ALA A 132 4.16 10.65 7.31
CA ALA A 132 5.03 9.81 6.50
C ALA A 132 6.50 10.02 6.91
N ALA A 133 6.99 11.26 6.99
CA ALA A 133 8.36 11.57 7.41
C ALA A 133 8.68 11.05 8.83
N ALA A 134 7.72 11.07 9.76
CA ALA A 134 7.90 10.52 11.11
C ALA A 134 7.93 8.98 11.17
N LEU A 135 7.52 8.31 10.09
CA LEU A 135 7.44 6.85 9.98
C LEU A 135 8.50 6.27 9.03
N THR A 136 8.94 7.03 8.02
CA THR A 136 10.00 6.68 7.07
C THR A 136 11.34 6.51 7.80
N GLY A 137 12.13 5.48 7.45
CA GLY A 137 13.40 5.16 8.10
C GLY A 137 13.31 4.18 9.28
N SER A 138 12.09 3.79 9.68
CA SER A 138 11.87 2.77 10.73
C SER A 138 11.87 1.33 10.19
N PHE A 139 12.00 1.14 8.87
CA PHE A 139 11.79 -0.15 8.21
C PHE A 139 12.90 -0.45 7.19
N PRO A 140 13.28 -1.72 7.00
CA PRO A 140 14.25 -2.10 5.98
C PRO A 140 13.72 -1.73 4.59
N GLY A 141 14.54 -1.06 3.78
CA GLY A 141 14.22 -0.72 2.39
C GLY A 141 13.54 0.64 2.17
N SER A 142 13.17 1.39 3.22
CA SER A 142 12.87 2.84 3.09
C SER A 142 14.11 3.63 2.66
#